data_AF-A0A2T4YJL4-F1
#
_entry.id   AF-A0A2T4YJL4-F1
#
_cell.length_a   1.000
_cell.length_b   1.000
_cell.length_c   1.000
_cell.angle_alpha   90.00
_cell.angle_beta   90.00
_cell.angle_gamma   90.00
#
_symmetry.space_group_name_H-M   'P 1'
#
loop_
_entity.id
_entity.type
_entity.pdbx_description
1 polymer ?
#
loop_
_entity_poly.entity_id
_entity_poly.type
_entity_poly.pdbx_seq_one_letter_code
_entity_poly.pdbx_strand_id
1 'polypeptide(L)' 'MKEPIVIHTEEDYERAQQRVEELNAAGESGDKERELQALAEAMLAFELRRDDAQD' A
#
# COMPACT_ATOMS: atom_id res chain seq x y z
N MET A 1 -11.22 12.84 5.75
CA MET A 1 -10.49 12.11 4.70
C MET A 1 -9.39 11.35 5.41
N LYS A 2 -9.31 10.01 5.28
CA LYS A 2 -8.12 9.27 5.74
C LYS A 2 -6.95 9.78 4.89
N GLU A 3 -5.81 10.08 5.52
CA GLU A 3 -4.63 10.58 4.82
C GLU A 3 -4.21 9.60 3.72
N PRO A 4 -3.73 10.09 2.56
CA PRO A 4 -3.22 9.21 1.51
C PRO A 4 -2.04 8.40 2.06
N ILE A 5 -2.07 7.09 1.82
CA ILE A 5 -0.93 6.21 2.12
C ILE A 5 0.11 6.50 1.05
N VAL A 6 1.30 6.94 1.45
CA VAL A 6 2.39 7.24 0.52
C VAL A 6 3.63 6.44 0.93
N ILE A 7 4.20 5.71 -0.03
CA ILE A 7 5.36 4.85 0.18
C ILE A 7 6.58 5.54 -0.46
N HIS A 8 7.55 5.93 0.36
CA HIS A 8 8.76 6.60 -0.12
C HIS A 8 10.01 5.73 -0.04
N THR A 9 9.98 4.71 0.82
CA THR A 9 11.12 3.84 1.10
C THR A 9 10.72 2.37 1.01
N GLU A 10 11.72 1.49 0.96
CA GLU A 10 11.49 0.05 1.06
C GLU A 10 10.85 -0.34 2.40
N GLU A 11 11.22 0.34 3.50
CA GLU A 11 10.60 0.11 4.81
C GLU A 11 9.10 0.46 4.81
N ASP A 12 8.71 1.54 4.13
CA ASP A 12 7.29 1.89 3.96
C ASP A 12 6.55 0.83 3.12
N TYR A 13 7.23 0.27 2.12
CA TYR A 13 6.68 -0.76 1.25
C TYR A 13 6.46 -2.08 2.04
N GLU A 14 7.43 -2.49 2.86
CA GLU A 14 7.29 -3.65 3.76
C GLU A 14 6.15 -3.47 4.77
N ARG A 15 6.01 -2.27 5.36
CA ARG A 15 4.90 -1.95 6.26
C ARG A 15 3.55 -2.00 5.54
N ALA A 16 3.48 -1.54 4.29
CA ALA A 16 2.27 -1.63 3.49
C ALA A 16 1.89 -3.08 3.18
N GLN A 17 2.88 -3.94 2.87
CA GLN A 17 2.65 -5.38 2.68
C GLN A 17 2.12 -6.05 3.95
N GLN A 18 2.75 -5.77 5.10
CA GLN A 18 2.28 -6.29 6.39
C GLN A 18 0.84 -5.85 6.68
N ARG A 19 0.49 -4.61 6.35
CA ARG A 19 -0.86 -4.10 6.52
C ARG A 19 -1.89 -4.80 5.62
N VAL A 20 -1.52 -5.12 4.38
CA VAL A 20 -2.36 -5.93 3.47
C VAL A 20 -2.61 -7.32 4.07
N GLU A 21 -1.59 -7.98 4.61
CA GLU A 21 -1.74 -9.28 5.27
C GLU A 21 -2.66 -9.21 6.49
N GLU A 22 -2.48 -8.21 7.36
CA GLU A 22 -3.35 -7.96 8.51
C GLU A 22 -4.80 -7.74 8.09
N LEU A 23 -5.03 -6.90 7.07
CA LEU A 23 -6.36 -6.62 6.55
C LEU A 23 -6.99 -7.85 5.92
N ASN A 24 -6.21 -8.69 5.24
CA ASN A 24 -6.70 -9.93 4.66
C ASN A 24 -7.05 -10.98 5.74
N ALA A 25 -6.28 -11.03 6.82
CA ALA A 25 -6.53 -11.88 7.97
C ALA A 25 -7.72 -11.37 8.83
N ALA A 26 -7.91 -10.06 8.90
CA ALA A 26 -9.12 -9.47 9.44
C ALA A 26 -10.29 -9.78 8.49
N GLY A 27 -11.42 -10.25 9.04
CA GLY A 27 -12.62 -10.56 8.26
C GLY A 27 -13.11 -9.37 7.41
N GLU A 28 -14.08 -9.61 6.54
CA GLU A 28 -14.62 -8.54 5.71
C GLU A 28 -15.19 -7.39 6.55
N SER A 29 -14.81 -6.17 6.19
CA SER A 29 -15.41 -4.93 6.68
C SER A 29 -15.54 -3.96 5.51
N GLY A 30 -16.55 -3.09 5.55
CA GLY A 30 -16.78 -2.14 4.45
C GLY A 30 -15.61 -1.17 4.19
N ASP A 31 -14.73 -0.97 5.18
CA ASP A 31 -13.55 -0.13 5.06
C ASP A 31 -12.30 -0.90 4.60
N LYS A 32 -12.29 -2.24 4.67
CA LYS A 32 -11.16 -3.09 4.29
C LYS A 32 -10.83 -2.94 2.81
N GLU A 33 -11.84 -3.06 1.95
CA GLU A 33 -11.65 -3.03 0.50
C GLU A 33 -11.09 -1.68 0.03
N ARG A 34 -11.54 -0.59 0.66
CA ARG A 34 -11.03 0.76 0.41
C ARG A 34 -9.59 0.94 0.87
N GLU A 35 -9.23 0.38 2.03
CA GLU A 35 -7.86 0.46 2.55
C GLU A 35 -6.90 -0.40 1.71
N LEU A 36 -7.32 -1.59 1.29
CA LEU A 36 -6.57 -2.44 0.37
C LEU A 36 -6.33 -1.76 -0.98
N GLN A 37 -7.35 -1.08 -1.53
CA GLN A 37 -7.19 -0.32 -2.77
C GLN A 37 -6.17 0.82 -2.59
N ALA A 38 -6.25 1.59 -1.51
CA ALA A 38 -5.30 2.67 -1.25
C ALA A 38 -3.86 2.16 -1.06
N LEU A 39 -3.69 1.02 -0.40
CA LEU A 39 -2.38 0.35 -0.25
C LEU A 39 -1.82 -0.10 -1.60
N ALA A 40 -2.65 -0.73 -2.44
CA ALA A 40 -2.24 -1.17 -3.77
C ALA A 40 -1.82 0.00 -4.68
N GLU A 41 -2.58 1.10 -4.67
CA GLU A 41 -2.25 2.32 -5.42
C GLU A 41 -0.91 2.93 -4.95
N ALA A 42 -0.67 2.97 -3.64
CA ALA A 42 0.57 3.49 -3.07
C ALA A 42 1.79 2.63 -3.42
N MET A 43 1.64 1.30 -3.37
CA MET A 43 2.71 0.35 -3.70
C MET A 43 3.08 0.41 -5.17
N LEU A 44 2.08 0.42 -6.06
CA LEU A 44 2.30 0.58 -7.50
C LEU A 44 3.00 1.91 -7.81
N ALA A 45 2.58 3.01 -7.18
CA ALA A 45 3.21 4.31 -7.41
C ALA A 45 4.68 4.34 -6.96
N PHE A 46 5.05 3.57 -5.93
CA PHE A 46 6.45 3.43 -5.53
C PHE A 46 7.25 2.59 -6.52
N GLU A 47 6.71 1.45 -6.97
CA GLU A 47 7.35 0.60 -7.97
C GLU A 47 7.63 1.34 -9.27
N LEU A 48 6.65 2.09 -9.79
CA LEU A 48 6.82 2.90 -11.00
C LEU A 48 7.94 3.94 -10.84
N ARG A 49 8.02 4.63 -9.69
CA ARG A 49 9.12 5.57 -9.40
C ARG A 49 10.48 4.87 -9.33
N ARG A 50 10.51 3.63 -8.85
CA ARG A 50 11.75 2.85 -8.75
C ARG A 50 12.22 2.40 -10.13
N ASP A 51 11.30 1.90 -10.95
CA ASP A 51 11.59 1.49 -12.33
C ASP A 51 12.06 2.68 -13.17
N ASP A 52 11.38 3.84 -13.07
CA ASP A 52 11.79 5.09 -13.74
C ASP A 52 13.16 5.62 -13.28
N ALA A 53 13.60 5.28 -12.06
CA ALA A 53 14.90 5.69 -11.52
C ALA A 53 16.05 4.76 -11.90
N GLN A 54 15.76 3.60 -12.50
CA GLN A 54 16.75 2.60 -12.90
C GLN A 54 17.09 2.62 -14.41
N ASP A 55 16.39 3.42 -15.21
CA ASP A 55 16.68 3.71 -16.64
C ASP A 55 17.52 5.01 -16.83
#